data_AF-A0A3G9IUQ2-F1
#
_entry.id   AF-A0A3G9IUQ2-F1
#
_cell.length_a   1.000
_cell.length_b   1.000
_cell.length_c   1.000
_cell.angle_alpha   90.00
_cell.angle_beta   90.00
_cell.angle_gamma   90.00
#
_symmetry.space_group_name_H-M   'P 1'
#
loop_
_entity.id
_entity.type
_entity.pdbx_description
1 polymer ?
#
loop_
_entity_poly.entity_id
_entity_poly.type
_entity_poly.pdbx_seq_one_letter_code
_entity_poly.pdbx_strand_id
1 'polypeptide(L)'
;MNNVANEEKYLQLREQQSFYFQEHFKSDKTETYISPSLKFTLTVEHFYYSEGIVGKNYTRGTVTNNVDESKIIIDRNYSHFLFKWVTQGEHEYLLCGQDYQGYTMVDLSNNEIIDFVPEEAYEGDGFCWAAIYNYNTHNILVVEGCFWAAEYEIVFYDFSEPLKLPYKEIMRITPYEKVVGWAEAGYFEYLDENLNLIKAKVL
;
A
#
# COMPACT_ATOMS: atom_id res chain seq x y z
N MET A 1 -2.16 17.96 -2.37
CA MET A 1 -0.84 17.34 -2.20
C MET A 1 -0.21 17.22 -3.57
N ASN A 2 1.03 17.66 -3.71
CA ASN A 2 1.80 17.48 -4.94
C ASN A 2 2.30 16.03 -5.00
N ASN A 3 2.26 15.42 -6.18
CA ASN A 3 2.79 14.07 -6.40
C ASN A 3 4.23 14.15 -6.91
N VAL A 4 5.19 13.75 -6.09
CA VAL A 4 6.62 13.81 -6.45
C VAL A 4 7.15 12.55 -7.14
N ALA A 5 6.30 11.54 -7.35
CA ALA A 5 6.72 10.24 -7.88
C ALA A 5 7.40 10.29 -9.26
N ASN A 6 7.16 11.35 -10.04
CA ASN A 6 7.75 11.56 -11.37
C ASN A 6 8.83 12.65 -11.38
N GLU A 7 9.18 13.24 -10.23
CA GLU A 7 10.22 14.25 -10.15
C GLU A 7 11.62 13.62 -10.23
N GLU A 8 12.54 14.31 -10.91
CA GLU A 8 13.92 13.84 -11.08
C GLU A 8 14.60 13.50 -9.75
N LYS A 9 14.39 14.35 -8.72
CA LYS A 9 14.91 14.11 -7.37
C LYS A 9 14.42 12.79 -6.80
N TYR A 10 13.12 12.48 -6.92
CA TYR A 10 12.57 11.21 -6.44
C TYR A 10 13.12 10.03 -7.23
N LEU A 11 13.16 10.13 -8.57
CA LEU A 11 13.67 9.05 -9.42
C LEU A 11 15.15 8.73 -9.14
N GLN A 12 15.98 9.72 -8.86
CA GLN A 12 17.37 9.50 -8.42
C GLN A 12 17.46 8.77 -7.07
N LEU A 13 16.58 9.08 -6.12
CA LEU A 13 16.50 8.33 -4.85
C LEU A 13 16.11 6.87 -5.10
N ARG A 14 15.18 6.61 -6.02
CA ARG A 14 14.77 5.26 -6.41
C ARG A 14 15.91 4.48 -7.07
N GLU A 15 16.66 5.13 -7.95
CA GLU A 15 17.84 4.52 -8.58
C GLU A 15 18.89 4.15 -7.53
N GLN A 16 19.18 5.02 -6.57
CA GLN A 16 20.10 4.71 -5.47
C GLN A 16 19.58 3.54 -4.60
N GLN A 17 18.26 3.46 -4.39
CA GLN A 17 17.66 2.38 -3.62
C GLN A 17 17.79 1.00 -4.31
N SER A 18 17.92 0.96 -5.64
CA SER A 18 18.10 -0.30 -6.39
C SER A 18 19.30 -1.12 -5.91
N PHE A 19 20.33 -0.45 -5.38
CA PHE A 19 21.50 -1.09 -4.77
C PHE A 19 21.12 -2.11 -3.69
N TYR A 20 20.04 -1.88 -2.94
CA TYR A 20 19.66 -2.73 -1.82
C TYR A 20 18.88 -3.99 -2.24
N PHE A 21 18.48 -4.09 -3.51
CA PHE A 21 17.75 -5.23 -4.07
C PHE A 21 18.66 -6.23 -4.79
N GLN A 22 19.91 -6.34 -4.35
CA GLN A 22 20.87 -7.31 -4.84
C GLN A 22 20.69 -8.66 -4.14
N GLU A 23 20.98 -9.76 -4.85
CA GLU A 23 20.70 -11.12 -4.36
C GLU A 23 21.44 -11.45 -3.06
N HIS A 24 22.62 -10.88 -2.82
CA HIS A 24 23.37 -11.11 -1.58
C HIS A 24 22.78 -10.37 -0.36
N PHE A 25 21.83 -9.45 -0.56
CA PHE A 25 21.03 -8.84 0.51
C PHE A 25 19.68 -9.54 0.68
N LYS A 26 19.29 -10.43 -0.22
CA LYS A 26 18.03 -11.16 -0.14
C LYS A 26 18.08 -12.15 1.02
N SER A 27 17.01 -12.19 1.79
CA SER A 27 16.80 -13.19 2.84
C SER A 27 16.09 -14.44 2.30
N ASP A 28 16.11 -15.52 3.06
CA ASP A 28 15.36 -16.75 2.74
C ASP A 28 13.84 -16.57 2.90
N LYS A 29 13.38 -15.45 3.47
CA LYS A 29 11.94 -15.19 3.66
C LYS A 29 11.29 -14.81 2.34
N THR A 30 10.32 -15.62 1.93
CA THR A 30 9.46 -15.36 0.77
C THR A 30 8.01 -15.65 1.15
N GLU A 31 7.09 -14.79 0.70
CA GLU A 31 5.65 -14.95 0.91
C GLU A 31 4.94 -14.96 -0.46
N THR A 32 3.87 -15.75 -0.61
CA THR A 32 3.13 -15.85 -1.87
C THR A 32 1.63 -15.64 -1.62
N TYR A 33 1.00 -14.83 -2.47
CA TYR A 33 -0.41 -14.50 -2.40
C TYR A 33 -1.04 -14.63 -3.77
N ILE A 34 -2.16 -15.35 -3.86
CA ILE A 34 -2.90 -15.53 -5.12
C ILE A 34 -4.02 -14.50 -5.17
N SER A 35 -4.19 -13.88 -6.34
CA SER A 35 -5.27 -12.93 -6.63
C SER A 35 -6.66 -13.59 -6.59
N PRO A 36 -7.74 -12.84 -6.31
CA PRO A 36 -9.11 -13.35 -6.36
C PRO A 36 -9.48 -14.10 -7.65
N SER A 37 -9.00 -13.63 -8.81
CA SER A 37 -9.28 -14.29 -10.09
C SER A 37 -8.43 -15.53 -10.36
N LEU A 38 -7.42 -15.80 -9.53
CA LEU A 38 -6.36 -16.79 -9.72
C LEU A 38 -5.44 -16.53 -10.92
N LYS A 39 -5.64 -15.44 -11.66
CA LYS A 39 -4.81 -15.09 -12.83
C LYS A 39 -3.45 -14.55 -12.44
N PHE A 40 -3.32 -13.96 -11.26
CA PHE A 40 -2.08 -13.36 -10.80
C PHE A 40 -1.60 -13.95 -9.48
N THR A 41 -0.28 -14.03 -9.33
CA THR A 41 0.42 -14.42 -8.11
C THR A 41 1.37 -13.32 -7.70
N LEU A 42 1.24 -12.78 -6.49
CA LEU A 42 2.22 -11.88 -5.87
C LEU A 42 3.21 -12.70 -5.05
N THR A 43 4.49 -12.60 -5.37
CA THR A 43 5.59 -13.10 -4.54
C THR A 43 6.27 -11.92 -3.87
N VAL A 44 6.39 -11.94 -2.55
CA VAL A 44 7.08 -10.93 -1.76
C VAL A 44 8.41 -11.49 -1.26
N GLU A 45 9.50 -10.85 -1.66
CA GLU A 45 10.87 -11.15 -1.25
C GLU A 45 11.38 -10.07 -0.30
N HIS A 46 12.18 -10.46 0.68
CA HIS A 46 12.67 -9.57 1.73
C HIS A 46 14.18 -9.37 1.61
N PHE A 47 14.65 -8.13 1.69
CA PHE A 47 16.05 -7.74 1.56
C PHE A 47 16.54 -7.03 2.82
N TYR A 48 17.72 -7.41 3.29
CA TYR A 48 18.37 -6.85 4.45
C TYR A 48 19.79 -6.42 4.12
N TYR A 49 20.07 -5.15 4.40
CA TYR A 49 21.40 -4.57 4.33
C TYR A 49 21.80 -4.07 5.72
N SER A 50 23.04 -4.30 6.12
CA SER A 50 23.60 -3.71 7.33
C SER A 50 25.01 -3.19 7.11
N GLU A 51 25.26 -1.97 7.56
CA GLU A 51 26.58 -1.37 7.62
C GLU A 51 26.81 -0.79 9.02
N GLY A 52 27.69 -1.42 9.78
CA GLY A 52 27.88 -1.11 11.19
C GLY A 52 26.60 -1.34 12.00
N ILE A 53 26.09 -0.28 12.63
CA ILE A 53 24.85 -0.31 13.44
C ILE A 53 23.59 0.05 12.63
N VAL A 54 23.76 0.45 11.36
CA VAL A 54 22.65 0.88 10.52
C VAL A 54 22.15 -0.30 9.71
N GLY A 55 20.87 -0.65 9.88
CA GLY A 55 20.17 -1.67 9.10
C GLY A 55 19.12 -1.06 8.20
N LYS A 56 18.98 -1.58 6.97
CA LYS A 56 17.91 -1.27 6.03
C LYS A 56 17.18 -2.55 5.68
N ASN A 57 15.86 -2.53 5.74
CA ASN A 57 14.99 -3.66 5.44
C ASN A 57 14.01 -3.23 4.36
N TYR A 58 14.04 -3.90 3.21
CA TYR A 58 13.20 -3.61 2.05
C TYR A 58 12.47 -4.85 1.57
N THR A 59 11.45 -4.64 0.74
CA THR A 59 10.65 -5.73 0.17
C THR A 59 10.45 -5.53 -1.32
N ARG A 60 10.43 -6.63 -2.08
CA ARG A 60 10.09 -6.64 -3.51
C ARG A 60 8.84 -7.46 -3.72
N GLY A 61 7.82 -6.86 -4.29
CA GLY A 61 6.65 -7.58 -4.80
C GLY A 61 6.83 -7.87 -6.28
N THR A 62 6.81 -9.14 -6.65
CA THR A 62 6.75 -9.58 -8.05
C THR A 62 5.36 -10.15 -8.32
N VAL A 63 4.57 -9.45 -9.11
CA VAL A 63 3.31 -9.98 -9.63
C VAL A 63 3.59 -10.76 -10.90
N THR A 64 3.25 -12.04 -10.92
CA THR A 64 3.34 -12.91 -12.09
C THR A 64 1.94 -13.18 -12.61
N ASN A 65 1.73 -12.96 -13.92
CA ASN A 65 0.53 -13.43 -14.62
C ASN A 65 0.68 -14.93 -14.87
N ASN A 66 -0.22 -15.73 -14.31
CA ASN A 66 -0.20 -17.20 -14.37
C ASN A 66 -0.59 -17.74 -15.76
N VAL A 67 -1.02 -16.89 -16.68
CA VAL A 67 -1.41 -17.28 -18.06
C VAL A 67 -0.26 -17.12 -19.03
N ASP A 68 0.41 -15.96 -19.02
CA ASP A 68 1.46 -15.61 -19.99
C ASP A 68 2.86 -15.43 -19.36
N GLU A 69 2.99 -15.65 -18.05
CA GLU A 69 4.23 -15.54 -17.27
C GLU A 69 4.86 -14.15 -17.23
N SER A 70 4.16 -13.11 -17.71
CA SER A 70 4.61 -11.72 -17.60
C SER A 70 4.73 -11.31 -16.12
N LYS A 71 5.69 -10.41 -15.85
CA LYS A 71 6.03 -9.99 -14.49
C LYS A 71 6.01 -8.47 -14.35
N ILE A 72 5.42 -8.00 -13.26
CA ILE A 72 5.50 -6.63 -12.78
C ILE A 72 6.27 -6.66 -11.46
N ILE A 73 7.29 -5.82 -11.32
CA ILE A 73 8.16 -5.75 -10.15
C ILE A 73 7.95 -4.41 -9.45
N ILE A 74 7.63 -4.44 -8.16
CA ILE A 74 7.48 -3.28 -7.29
C ILE A 74 8.48 -3.40 -6.14
N ASP A 75 9.44 -2.50 -6.12
CA ASP A 75 10.40 -2.38 -5.04
C ASP A 75 9.85 -1.43 -3.98
N ARG A 76 9.80 -1.86 -2.72
CA ARG A 76 9.36 -1.04 -1.59
C ARG A 76 10.53 -0.75 -0.66
N ASN A 77 10.74 0.52 -0.35
CA ASN A 77 11.76 1.00 0.59
C ASN A 77 11.40 0.77 2.08
N TYR A 78 10.69 -0.32 2.38
CA TYR A 78 10.27 -0.66 3.74
C TYR A 78 10.15 -2.19 3.94
N SER A 79 10.27 -2.63 5.20
CA SER A 79 10.31 -4.04 5.59
C SER A 79 8.98 -4.79 5.41
N HIS A 80 7.87 -4.06 5.46
CA HIS A 80 6.54 -4.60 5.24
C HIS A 80 6.08 -4.23 3.83
N PHE A 81 5.77 -5.25 3.02
CA PHE A 81 5.16 -5.05 1.70
C PHE A 81 3.66 -4.80 1.86
N LEU A 82 3.27 -3.53 1.90
CA LEU A 82 1.87 -3.12 1.95
C LEU A 82 1.17 -3.49 0.64
N PHE A 83 0.12 -4.30 0.68
CA PHE A 83 -0.68 -4.58 -0.51
C PHE A 83 -2.13 -4.97 -0.22
N LYS A 84 -2.97 -4.88 -1.25
CA LYS A 84 -4.32 -5.41 -1.32
C LYS A 84 -4.68 -5.72 -2.77
N TRP A 85 -5.23 -6.90 -3.04
CA TRP A 85 -5.94 -7.17 -4.29
C TRP A 85 -7.27 -6.42 -4.29
N VAL A 86 -7.54 -5.67 -5.35
CA VAL A 86 -8.76 -4.89 -5.48
C VAL A 86 -9.43 -5.23 -6.82
N THR A 87 -10.75 -5.36 -6.81
CA THR A 87 -11.52 -5.57 -8.04
C THR A 87 -12.55 -4.47 -8.21
N GLN A 88 -12.70 -3.97 -9.45
CA GLN A 88 -13.76 -3.04 -9.82
C GLN A 88 -14.33 -3.46 -11.18
N GLY A 89 -15.57 -3.95 -11.20
CA GLY A 89 -16.12 -4.61 -12.38
C GLY A 89 -15.31 -5.86 -12.75
N GLU A 90 -14.83 -5.91 -14.00
CA GLU A 90 -13.98 -7.01 -14.51
C GLU A 90 -12.47 -6.74 -14.34
N HIS A 91 -12.11 -5.53 -13.89
CA HIS A 91 -10.72 -5.16 -13.69
C HIS A 91 -10.22 -5.61 -12.33
N GLU A 92 -8.99 -6.10 -12.31
CA GLU A 92 -8.27 -6.52 -11.12
C GLU A 92 -6.98 -5.71 -11.00
N TYR A 93 -6.75 -5.21 -9.80
CA TYR A 93 -5.66 -4.31 -9.49
C TYR A 93 -4.85 -4.84 -8.31
N LEU A 94 -3.58 -4.43 -8.24
CA LEU A 94 -2.82 -4.49 -7.02
C LEU A 94 -2.64 -3.05 -6.49
N LEU A 95 -3.29 -2.76 -5.37
CA LEU A 95 -2.98 -1.57 -4.58
C LEU A 95 -1.84 -1.94 -3.63
N CYS A 96 -0.72 -1.25 -3.72
CA CYS A 96 0.44 -1.48 -2.86
C CYS A 96 1.13 -0.15 -2.54
N GLY A 97 2.41 -0.17 -2.19
CA GLY A 97 3.19 1.05 -2.15
C GLY A 97 4.65 0.80 -2.42
N GLN A 98 5.20 1.47 -3.43
CA GLN A 98 6.65 1.47 -3.65
C GLN A 98 7.39 2.31 -2.61
N ASP A 99 6.76 3.33 -2.02
CA ASP A 99 7.36 4.19 -1.02
C ASP A 99 6.68 4.00 0.34
N TYR A 100 7.44 4.07 1.43
CA TYR A 100 6.94 3.93 2.80
C TYR A 100 5.79 4.91 3.09
N GLN A 101 5.86 6.12 2.55
CA GLN A 101 4.89 7.20 2.74
C GLN A 101 4.06 7.50 1.49
N GLY A 102 4.11 6.60 0.50
CA GLY A 102 3.33 6.65 -0.73
C GLY A 102 2.56 5.36 -0.99
N TYR A 103 1.80 5.36 -2.08
CA TYR A 103 1.06 4.18 -2.53
C TYR A 103 1.07 4.10 -4.06
N THR A 104 0.85 2.89 -4.56
CA THR A 104 0.98 2.52 -5.96
C THR A 104 -0.26 1.75 -6.37
N MET A 105 -0.85 2.13 -7.50
CA MET A 105 -1.91 1.36 -8.15
C MET A 105 -1.34 0.66 -9.38
N VAL A 106 -1.51 -0.66 -9.46
CA VAL A 106 -1.14 -1.46 -10.63
C VAL A 106 -2.40 -1.99 -11.30
N ASP A 107 -2.66 -1.56 -12.53
CA ASP A 107 -3.64 -2.19 -13.42
C ASP A 107 -3.02 -3.45 -14.02
N LEU A 108 -3.44 -4.61 -13.52
CA LEU A 108 -2.92 -5.91 -13.94
C LEU A 108 -3.41 -6.34 -15.32
N SER A 109 -4.48 -5.71 -15.82
CA SER A 109 -5.03 -6.00 -17.14
C SER A 109 -4.27 -5.24 -18.23
N ASN A 110 -3.81 -4.04 -17.90
CA ASN A 110 -3.15 -3.13 -18.85
C ASN A 110 -1.64 -2.99 -18.61
N ASN A 111 -1.09 -3.61 -17.56
CA ASN A 111 0.28 -3.43 -17.10
C ASN A 111 0.64 -1.96 -16.84
N GLU A 112 -0.33 -1.17 -16.36
CA GLU A 112 -0.12 0.24 -16.00
C GLU A 112 0.20 0.35 -14.52
N ILE A 113 1.22 1.15 -14.19
CA ILE A 113 1.64 1.44 -12.82
C ILE A 113 1.52 2.95 -12.61
N ILE A 114 0.76 3.35 -11.61
CA ILE A 114 0.59 4.76 -11.23
C ILE A 114 0.99 4.89 -9.77
N ASP A 115 1.98 5.74 -9.53
CA ASP A 115 2.52 6.01 -8.22
C ASP A 115 2.04 7.35 -7.69
N PHE A 116 1.76 7.39 -6.40
CA PHE A 116 1.59 8.62 -5.65
C PHE A 116 2.54 8.65 -4.46
N VAL A 117 3.37 9.68 -4.42
CA VAL A 117 4.21 10.01 -3.27
C VAL A 117 3.98 11.47 -2.93
N PRO A 118 3.52 11.79 -1.71
CA PRO A 118 3.33 13.18 -1.29
C PRO A 118 4.70 13.88 -1.17
N GLU A 119 4.77 15.17 -1.47
CA GLU A 119 5.99 15.97 -1.36
C GLU A 119 6.56 15.97 0.06
N GLU A 120 5.68 15.90 1.05
CA GLU A 120 5.98 15.76 2.48
C GLU A 120 6.84 14.51 2.78
N ALA A 121 6.85 13.50 1.90
CA ALA A 121 7.70 12.32 2.05
C ALA A 121 9.20 12.64 1.99
N TYR A 122 9.60 13.75 1.36
CA TYR A 122 11.01 14.17 1.39
C TYR A 122 11.51 14.53 2.78
N GLU A 123 10.62 15.00 3.64
CA GLU A 123 10.94 15.40 5.02
C GLU A 123 10.55 14.31 6.04
N GLY A 124 10.00 13.18 5.58
CA GLY A 124 9.52 12.12 6.45
C GLY A 124 8.15 12.40 7.08
N ASP A 125 7.41 13.39 6.57
CA ASP A 125 6.14 13.86 7.11
C ASP A 125 4.91 13.36 6.31
N GLY A 126 5.12 12.44 5.37
CA GLY A 126 4.02 11.80 4.65
C GLY A 126 3.25 10.80 5.53
N PHE A 127 1.95 10.63 5.25
CA PHE A 127 1.11 9.67 5.97
C PHE A 127 1.47 8.22 5.58
N CYS A 128 1.99 7.45 6.53
CA CYS A 128 2.43 6.09 6.35
C CYS A 128 1.24 5.12 6.38
N TRP A 129 0.92 4.48 5.26
CA TRP A 129 -0.11 3.45 5.21
C TRP A 129 0.41 2.15 5.82
N ALA A 130 -0.32 1.58 6.78
CA ALA A 130 0.06 0.35 7.49
C ALA A 130 -0.84 -0.84 7.15
N ALA A 131 -2.14 -0.61 6.99
CA ALA A 131 -3.10 -1.64 6.57
C ALA A 131 -4.17 -1.07 5.63
N ILE A 132 -4.67 -1.94 4.74
CA ILE A 132 -5.69 -1.60 3.74
C ILE A 132 -6.91 -2.49 3.93
N TYR A 133 -8.06 -1.86 4.11
CA TYR A 133 -9.37 -2.48 4.23
C TYR A 133 -10.25 -2.05 3.06
N ASN A 134 -10.29 -2.89 2.03
CA ASN A 134 -11.18 -2.69 0.90
C ASN A 134 -12.41 -3.61 1.01
N TYR A 135 -13.58 -3.07 0.62
CA TYR A 135 -14.78 -3.85 0.34
C TYR A 135 -15.16 -3.61 -1.13
N ASN A 136 -14.94 -4.62 -1.98
CA ASN A 136 -14.93 -4.53 -3.45
C ASN A 136 -16.16 -3.85 -4.09
N THR A 137 -17.26 -3.67 -3.38
CA THR A 137 -18.51 -3.10 -3.93
C THR A 137 -18.75 -1.62 -3.61
N HIS A 138 -17.94 -0.96 -2.77
CA HIS A 138 -18.37 0.34 -2.19
C HIS A 138 -17.64 1.58 -2.69
N ASN A 139 -16.71 1.50 -3.65
CA ASN A 139 -15.92 2.68 -4.09
C ASN A 139 -15.30 3.46 -2.92
N ILE A 140 -15.07 2.80 -1.78
CA ILE A 140 -14.42 3.36 -0.60
C ILE A 140 -13.26 2.48 -0.24
N LEU A 141 -12.13 3.12 -0.01
CA LEU A 141 -10.93 2.51 0.52
C LEU A 141 -10.73 2.99 1.95
N VAL A 142 -10.58 2.06 2.89
CA VAL A 142 -10.23 2.40 4.27
C VAL A 142 -8.79 2.01 4.53
N VAL A 143 -8.03 2.93 5.10
CA VAL A 143 -6.62 2.76 5.41
C VAL A 143 -6.41 3.02 6.88
N GLU A 144 -5.64 2.16 7.52
CA GLU A 144 -5.06 2.42 8.83
C GLU A 144 -3.61 2.84 8.63
N GLY A 145 -3.20 3.92 9.27
CA GLY A 145 -1.84 4.46 9.12
C GLY A 145 -1.53 5.53 10.16
N CYS A 146 -0.35 6.11 10.08
CA CYS A 146 0.07 7.19 10.98
C CYS A 146 1.04 8.13 10.27
N PHE A 147 1.18 9.34 10.80
CA PHE A 147 2.41 10.10 10.60
C PHE A 147 3.52 9.45 11.43
N TRP A 148 4.77 9.54 10.99
CA TRP A 148 5.87 8.86 11.66
C TRP A 148 5.91 9.15 13.17
N ALA A 149 5.91 8.08 13.97
CA ALA A 149 5.90 8.12 15.43
C ALA A 149 4.68 8.83 16.08
N ALA A 150 3.60 9.06 15.33
CA ALA A 150 2.33 9.58 15.82
C ALA A 150 1.33 8.45 16.12
N GLU A 151 0.19 8.80 16.71
CA GLU A 151 -0.94 7.91 16.87
C GLU A 151 -1.48 7.45 15.51
N TYR A 152 -2.01 6.23 15.48
CA TYR A 152 -2.64 5.71 14.28
C TYR A 152 -4.00 6.37 14.06
N GLU A 153 -4.38 6.44 12.79
CA GLU A 153 -5.62 7.03 12.32
C GLU A 153 -6.25 6.12 11.27
N ILE A 154 -7.58 6.11 11.23
CA ILE A 154 -8.35 5.44 10.16
C ILE A 154 -8.76 6.50 9.15
N VAL A 155 -8.39 6.32 7.88
CA VAL A 155 -8.68 7.26 6.80
C VAL A 155 -9.55 6.59 5.75
N PHE A 156 -10.61 7.29 5.37
CA PHE A 156 -11.54 6.86 4.33
C PHE A 156 -11.26 7.68 3.08
N TYR A 157 -11.05 6.98 1.97
CA TYR A 157 -10.76 7.57 0.68
C TYR A 157 -11.86 7.25 -0.33
N ASP A 158 -12.18 8.22 -1.17
CA ASP A 158 -12.96 8.02 -2.39
C ASP A 158 -12.14 7.18 -3.37
N PHE A 159 -12.67 6.00 -3.69
CA PHE A 159 -12.06 5.00 -4.53
C PHE A 159 -12.94 4.69 -5.75
N SER A 160 -13.77 5.65 -6.20
CA SER A 160 -14.60 5.47 -7.40
C SER A 160 -13.80 5.38 -8.69
N GLU A 161 -12.62 6.00 -8.73
CA GLU A 161 -11.69 6.02 -9.87
C GLU A 161 -10.30 5.49 -9.42
N PRO A 162 -10.05 4.16 -9.41
CA PRO A 162 -8.84 3.56 -8.82
C PRO A 162 -7.52 4.08 -9.39
N LEU A 163 -7.49 4.47 -10.66
CA LEU A 163 -6.28 4.95 -11.34
C LEU A 163 -6.05 6.47 -11.18
N LYS A 164 -6.97 7.18 -10.51
CA LYS A 164 -6.88 8.64 -10.34
C LYS A 164 -6.30 8.99 -8.97
N LEU A 165 -4.98 9.11 -8.93
CA LEU A 165 -4.25 9.47 -7.73
C LEU A 165 -3.99 10.99 -7.65
N PRO A 166 -3.91 11.59 -6.44
CA PRO A 166 -4.20 10.97 -5.14
C PRO A 166 -5.69 10.76 -4.90
N TYR A 167 -6.02 9.75 -4.09
CA TYR A 167 -7.39 9.57 -3.62
C TYR A 167 -7.82 10.70 -2.72
N LYS A 168 -9.08 11.11 -2.88
CA LYS A 168 -9.68 12.17 -2.07
C LYS A 168 -10.07 11.61 -0.70
N GLU A 169 -9.55 12.21 0.36
CA GLU A 169 -9.99 11.91 1.72
C GLU A 169 -11.46 12.34 1.92
N ILE A 170 -12.26 11.44 2.50
CA ILE A 170 -13.67 11.66 2.84
C ILE A 170 -13.79 11.97 4.32
N MET A 171 -13.15 11.17 5.16
CA MET A 171 -13.15 11.33 6.61
C MET A 171 -11.95 10.64 7.23
N ARG A 172 -11.62 11.07 8.46
CA ARG A 172 -10.53 10.54 9.28
C ARG A 172 -11.03 10.34 10.70
N ILE A 173 -10.64 9.22 11.32
CA ILE A 173 -11.02 8.85 12.68
C ILE A 173 -9.74 8.74 13.51
N THR A 174 -9.73 9.49 14.59
CA THR A 174 -8.73 9.46 15.67
C THR A 174 -9.33 10.15 16.90
N PRO A 175 -9.05 9.68 18.13
CA PRO A 175 -8.36 8.44 18.46
C PRO A 175 -9.25 7.20 18.22
N TYR A 176 -8.64 6.03 18.14
CA TYR A 176 -9.32 4.74 18.19
C TYR A 176 -8.38 3.70 18.83
N GLU A 177 -8.93 2.60 19.33
CA GLU A 177 -8.13 1.52 19.93
C GLU A 177 -7.78 0.43 18.90
N LYS A 178 -8.78 -0.02 18.13
CA LYS A 178 -8.60 -1.16 17.23
C LYS A 178 -9.55 -1.16 16.05
N VAL A 179 -9.04 -1.41 14.84
CA VAL A 179 -9.88 -1.72 13.69
C VAL A 179 -10.47 -3.13 13.81
N VAL A 180 -11.78 -3.25 13.62
CA VAL A 180 -12.47 -4.55 13.46
C VAL A 180 -12.59 -4.90 11.98
N GLY A 181 -12.97 -3.92 11.15
CA GLY A 181 -13.08 -4.07 9.69
C GLY A 181 -14.48 -3.82 9.18
N TRP A 182 -14.80 -4.33 7.99
CA TRP A 182 -16.12 -4.19 7.40
C TRP A 182 -17.12 -5.14 8.06
N ALA A 183 -18.22 -4.58 8.59
CA ALA A 183 -19.30 -5.37 9.20
C ALA A 183 -20.31 -5.83 8.15
N GLU A 184 -20.78 -4.86 7.36
CA GLU A 184 -21.72 -5.03 6.27
C GLU A 184 -21.56 -3.88 5.27
N ALA A 185 -22.35 -3.90 4.20
CA ALA A 185 -22.36 -2.85 3.20
C ALA A 185 -22.60 -1.47 3.84
N GLY A 186 -21.63 -0.57 3.69
CA GLY A 186 -21.72 0.82 4.16
C GLY A 186 -21.36 1.05 5.64
N TYR A 187 -20.96 0.03 6.39
CA TYR A 187 -20.55 0.18 7.79
C TYR A 187 -19.15 -0.39 8.07
N PHE A 188 -18.28 0.47 8.61
CA PHE A 188 -16.96 0.11 9.07
C PHE A 188 -16.91 0.10 10.59
N GLU A 189 -16.40 -0.97 11.18
CA GLU A 189 -16.35 -1.20 12.61
C GLU A 189 -14.95 -0.99 13.19
N TYR A 190 -14.90 -0.30 14.33
CA TYR A 190 -13.71 -0.11 15.13
C TYR A 190 -14.07 -0.02 16.62
N LEU A 191 -13.10 -0.23 17.50
CA LEU A 191 -13.23 0.03 18.93
C LEU A 191 -12.72 1.44 19.24
N ASP A 192 -13.50 2.23 19.96
CA ASP A 192 -13.05 3.51 20.51
C ASP A 192 -12.06 3.29 21.69
N GLU A 193 -11.52 4.40 22.22
CA GLU A 193 -10.62 4.40 23.38
C GLU A 193 -11.19 3.75 24.66
N ASN A 194 -12.52 3.59 24.73
CA ASN A 194 -13.23 2.97 25.84
C ASN A 194 -13.63 1.51 25.53
N LEU A 195 -13.11 0.93 24.44
CA LEU A 195 -13.42 -0.41 23.96
C LEU A 195 -14.88 -0.61 23.53
N ASN A 196 -15.61 0.47 23.25
CA ASN A 196 -16.95 0.37 22.67
C ASN A 196 -16.86 0.10 21.18
N LEU A 197 -17.69 -0.82 20.69
CA LEU A 197 -17.83 -1.06 19.26
C LEU A 197 -18.57 0.10 18.60
N ILE A 198 -17.89 0.81 17.71
CA ILE A 198 -18.45 1.89 16.90
C ILE A 198 -18.67 1.40 15.48
N LYS A 199 -19.82 1.75 14.91
CA LYS A 199 -20.16 1.54 13.50
C LYS A 199 -20.13 2.86 12.76
N ALA A 200 -19.04 3.16 12.06
CA ALA A 200 -18.96 4.31 11.17
C ALA A 200 -19.79 4.05 9.91
N LYS A 201 -20.80 4.90 9.66
CA LYS A 201 -21.55 4.90 8.41
C LYS A 201 -20.74 5.60 7.33
N VAL A 202 -20.54 4.92 6.20
CA VAL A 202 -19.66 5.36 5.12
C VAL A 202 -20.44 5.78 3.86
N LEU A 203 -21.72 5.41 3.79
CA LEU A 203 -22.66 5.69 2.68
C LEU A 203 -24.06 6.01 3.22
#